data_AF-A0A7Y5PWU0-F1
#
_entry.id   AF-A0A7Y5PWU0-F1
#
_cell.length_a   1.000
_cell.length_b   1.000
_cell.length_c   1.000
_cell.angle_alpha   90.00
_cell.angle_beta   90.00
_cell.angle_gamma   90.00
#
_symmetry.space_group_name_H-M   'P 1'
#
loop_
_entity.id
_entity.type
_entity.pdbx_description
1 polymer ?
#
loop_
_entity_poly.entity_id
_entity_poly.type
_entity_poly.pdbx_seq_one_letter_code
_entity_poly.pdbx_strand_id
1 'polypeptide(L)'
;MNARIRPSFALVVLLALLSAFVGLAALQARPKIPPPTFERETEADATGQKQWKKFDVDCPECKGSKMGTCLHCDKSEVTICNECNLTKRAPCRVCTGKGKLADPLVELNCAYCWGSSWTLCGMCNSFGFMNIDSNKVKCAACKEKGLLKCLACNGTRRVETMKFGKKPVGEAGVKELKAGLEKLKAVMAELEKWEPDPNPSKSAKSLEKLLSPLAKDLKVIEPALAGLEEVIKGIKINGASLSGYEDRLIHQYLLFKDRTVFLLQHQMRAAEQSLARAEANETK
;
A
#
# COMPACT_ATOMS: atom_id res chain seq x y z
N MET A 1 -51.11 -34.34 23.02
CA MET A 1 -51.50 -33.13 22.28
C MET A 1 -50.37 -32.80 21.32
N ASN A 2 -50.50 -33.19 20.05
CA ASN A 2 -49.43 -33.04 19.06
C ASN A 2 -49.69 -31.79 18.21
N ALA A 3 -48.87 -30.76 18.40
CA ALA A 3 -48.92 -29.54 17.61
C ALA A 3 -48.50 -29.83 16.16
N ARG A 4 -49.46 -29.78 15.23
CA ARG A 4 -49.19 -29.86 13.79
C ARG A 4 -48.61 -28.52 13.32
N ILE A 5 -47.29 -28.46 13.22
CA ILE A 5 -46.58 -27.34 12.61
C ILE A 5 -46.92 -27.35 11.11
N ARG A 6 -47.54 -26.26 10.62
CA ARG A 6 -47.91 -26.13 9.20
C ARG A 6 -46.63 -25.98 8.35
N PRO A 7 -46.45 -26.79 7.28
CA PRO A 7 -45.22 -26.86 6.50
C PRO A 7 -44.85 -25.52 5.82
N SER A 8 -45.81 -24.63 5.63
CA SER A 8 -45.61 -23.29 5.04
C SER A 8 -44.78 -22.34 5.93
N PHE A 9 -44.82 -22.50 7.26
CA PHE A 9 -44.09 -21.63 8.18
C PHE A 9 -42.59 -21.98 8.24
N ALA A 10 -42.26 -23.28 8.12
CA ALA A 10 -40.87 -23.73 8.08
C ALA A 10 -40.13 -23.23 6.84
N LEU A 11 -40.81 -23.15 5.69
CA LEU A 11 -40.22 -22.69 4.43
C LEU A 11 -39.89 -21.18 4.44
N VAL A 12 -40.74 -20.36 5.05
CA VAL A 12 -40.53 -18.89 5.16
C VAL A 12 -39.39 -18.56 6.12
N VAL A 13 -39.27 -19.29 7.23
CA VAL A 13 -38.14 -19.13 8.17
C VAL A 13 -36.83 -19.60 7.55
N LEU A 14 -36.84 -20.69 6.76
CA LEU A 14 -35.65 -21.17 6.04
C LEU A 14 -35.20 -20.19 4.95
N LEU A 15 -36.13 -19.59 4.19
CA LEU A 15 -35.80 -18.54 3.20
C LEU A 15 -35.26 -17.26 3.86
N ALA A 16 -35.82 -16.85 5.01
CA ALA A 16 -35.33 -15.69 5.76
C ALA A 16 -33.92 -15.92 6.33
N LEU A 17 -33.63 -17.13 6.83
CA LEU A 17 -32.30 -17.52 7.27
C LEU A 17 -31.32 -17.61 6.09
N LEU A 18 -31.73 -18.15 4.94
CA LEU A 18 -30.88 -18.18 3.73
C LEU A 18 -30.57 -16.77 3.21
N SER A 19 -31.51 -15.83 3.27
CA SER A 19 -31.26 -14.43 2.88
C SER A 19 -30.29 -13.69 3.82
N ALA A 20 -30.16 -14.12 5.08
CA ALA A 20 -29.19 -13.56 6.02
C ALA A 20 -27.74 -14.02 5.74
N PHE A 21 -27.55 -15.15 5.05
CA PHE A 21 -26.21 -15.67 4.72
C PHE A 21 -25.64 -15.17 3.39
N VAL A 22 -26.46 -14.66 2.47
CA VAL A 22 -25.99 -14.21 1.15
C VAL A 22 -25.32 -12.82 1.20
N GLY A 23 -25.55 -12.03 2.27
CA GLY A 23 -24.96 -10.69 2.42
C GLY A 23 -23.46 -10.64 2.77
N LEU A 24 -22.86 -11.75 3.20
CA LEU A 24 -21.44 -11.81 3.63
C LEU A 24 -20.47 -12.29 2.54
N ALA A 25 -20.97 -12.81 1.41
CA ALA A 25 -20.14 -13.48 0.42
C ALA A 25 -19.59 -12.56 -0.70
N ALA A 26 -19.92 -11.27 -0.70
CA ALA A 26 -19.52 -10.33 -1.76
C ALA A 26 -18.46 -9.30 -1.34
N LEU A 27 -17.73 -9.53 -0.24
CA LEU A 27 -16.36 -8.99 -0.18
C LEU A 27 -15.56 -9.77 -1.23
N GLN A 28 -15.59 -9.28 -2.47
CA GLN A 28 -14.78 -9.79 -3.58
C GLN A 28 -13.40 -10.11 -3.03
N ALA A 29 -12.92 -11.34 -3.22
CA ALA A 29 -11.60 -11.76 -2.80
C ALA A 29 -10.56 -10.89 -3.52
N ARG A 30 -10.21 -9.75 -2.91
CA ARG A 30 -9.27 -8.80 -3.50
C ARG A 30 -7.91 -9.51 -3.55
N PRO A 31 -7.22 -9.52 -4.70
CA PRO A 31 -5.94 -10.19 -4.81
C PRO A 31 -4.97 -9.56 -3.80
N LYS A 32 -4.57 -10.35 -2.81
CA LYS A 32 -3.58 -9.92 -1.83
C LYS A 32 -2.25 -9.73 -2.55
N ILE A 33 -1.56 -8.66 -2.20
CA ILE A 33 -0.20 -8.44 -2.67
C ILE A 33 0.67 -9.54 -2.04
N PRO A 34 1.45 -10.28 -2.84
CA PRO A 34 2.33 -11.30 -2.29
C PRO A 34 3.39 -10.66 -1.37
N PRO A 35 3.81 -11.35 -0.31
CA PRO A 35 4.85 -10.84 0.56
C PRO A 35 6.17 -10.67 -0.22
N PRO A 36 6.97 -9.65 0.12
CA PRO A 36 8.25 -9.42 -0.53
C PRO A 36 9.24 -10.54 -0.20
N THR A 37 9.87 -11.08 -1.23
CA THR A 37 10.93 -12.09 -1.13
C THR A 37 12.24 -11.48 -1.60
N PHE A 38 13.14 -11.18 -0.67
CA PHE A 38 14.50 -10.73 -1.01
C PHE A 38 15.52 -11.25 0.01
N GLU A 39 16.76 -11.38 -0.47
CA GLU A 39 17.92 -11.75 0.33
C GLU A 39 19.09 -10.82 0.02
N ARG A 40 19.85 -10.45 1.05
CA ARG A 40 21.06 -9.64 0.92
C ARG A 40 22.27 -10.46 1.32
N GLU A 41 23.23 -10.47 0.43
CA GLU A 41 24.50 -11.12 0.67
C GLU A 41 25.36 -10.31 1.63
N THR A 42 26.09 -11.03 2.47
CA THR A 42 27.15 -10.49 3.32
C THR A 42 28.51 -11.03 2.91
N GLU A 43 29.57 -10.27 3.17
CA GLU A 43 30.96 -10.70 3.09
C GLU A 43 31.69 -10.40 4.40
N ALA A 44 32.74 -11.17 4.70
CA ALA A 44 33.56 -10.90 5.87
C ALA A 44 34.51 -9.73 5.57
N ASP A 45 34.61 -8.77 6.48
CA ASP A 45 35.62 -7.72 6.42
C ASP A 45 36.97 -8.17 7.00
N ALA A 46 37.94 -7.26 7.03
CA ALA A 46 39.29 -7.52 7.57
C ALA A 46 39.29 -7.94 9.05
N THR A 47 38.23 -7.66 9.80
CA THR A 47 38.06 -8.06 11.20
C THR A 47 37.24 -9.36 11.35
N GLY A 48 36.83 -9.98 10.23
CA GLY A 48 36.00 -11.18 10.22
C GLY A 48 34.52 -10.92 10.51
N GLN A 49 34.09 -9.66 10.59
CA GLN A 49 32.69 -9.28 10.76
C GLN A 49 31.95 -9.34 9.42
N LYS A 50 30.69 -9.77 9.45
CA LYS A 50 29.81 -9.77 8.29
C LYS A 50 29.35 -8.35 7.97
N GLN A 51 29.75 -7.85 6.81
CA GLN A 51 29.29 -6.61 6.21
C GLN A 51 28.38 -6.89 5.02
N TRP A 52 27.45 -5.98 4.75
CA TRP A 52 26.62 -6.10 3.55
C TRP A 52 27.48 -5.92 2.31
N LYS A 53 27.39 -6.86 1.36
CA LYS A 53 28.01 -6.66 0.04
C LYS A 53 27.41 -5.43 -0.62
N LYS A 54 28.20 -4.70 -1.41
CA LYS A 54 27.69 -3.58 -2.22
C LYS A 54 26.50 -4.05 -3.06
N PHE A 55 25.39 -3.32 -2.98
CA PHE A 55 24.21 -3.61 -3.80
C PHE A 55 24.28 -2.78 -5.09
N ASP A 56 24.67 -3.43 -6.18
CA ASP A 56 24.81 -2.80 -7.49
C ASP A 56 24.18 -3.67 -8.58
N VAL A 57 22.85 -3.79 -8.53
CA VAL A 57 22.09 -4.67 -9.42
C VAL A 57 21.38 -3.84 -10.49
N ASP A 58 21.73 -4.08 -11.75
CA ASP A 58 21.05 -3.48 -12.89
C ASP A 58 19.59 -3.90 -12.95
N CYS A 59 18.73 -2.98 -13.38
CA CYS A 59 17.31 -3.27 -13.49
C CYS A 59 17.07 -4.25 -14.65
N PRO A 60 16.52 -5.46 -14.40
CA PRO A 60 16.31 -6.45 -15.45
C PRO A 60 15.28 -5.99 -16.49
N GLU A 61 14.30 -5.19 -16.05
CA GLU A 61 13.20 -4.70 -16.89
C GLU A 61 13.68 -3.70 -17.95
N CYS A 62 14.43 -2.67 -17.52
CA CYS A 62 14.89 -1.62 -18.44
C CYS A 62 16.33 -1.79 -18.91
N LYS A 63 17.05 -2.81 -18.42
CA LYS A 63 18.46 -3.08 -18.74
C LYS A 63 19.33 -1.83 -18.63
N GLY A 64 19.15 -1.08 -17.53
CA GLY A 64 19.88 0.16 -17.27
C GLY A 64 19.38 1.41 -18.02
N SER A 65 18.49 1.30 -19.01
CA SER A 65 18.02 2.43 -19.83
C SER A 65 17.15 3.45 -19.08
N LYS A 66 16.74 3.14 -17.84
CA LYS A 66 15.91 3.96 -16.95
C LYS A 66 14.47 4.17 -17.42
N MET A 67 14.15 3.85 -18.67
CA MET A 67 12.84 4.06 -19.27
C MET A 67 12.22 2.72 -19.66
N GLY A 68 10.92 2.59 -19.53
CA GLY A 68 10.15 1.44 -20.00
C GLY A 68 8.89 1.88 -20.75
N THR A 69 8.12 0.91 -21.21
CA THR A 69 6.79 1.16 -21.77
C THR A 69 5.89 1.75 -20.68
N CYS A 70 5.21 2.84 -20.99
CA CYS A 70 4.22 3.41 -20.08
C CYS A 70 2.99 2.51 -20.03
N LEU A 71 2.87 1.70 -18.98
CA LEU A 71 1.76 0.75 -18.82
C LEU A 71 0.38 1.40 -18.85
N HIS A 72 0.29 2.69 -18.49
CA HIS A 72 -0.97 3.44 -18.58
C HIS A 72 -1.34 3.71 -20.05
N CYS A 73 -0.38 4.13 -20.85
CA CYS A 73 -0.57 4.50 -22.25
C CYS A 73 -0.45 3.32 -23.23
N ASP A 74 0.05 2.16 -22.80
CA ASP A 74 0.28 0.98 -23.65
C ASP A 74 -1.02 0.31 -24.10
N LYS A 75 -2.03 0.28 -23.22
CA LYS A 75 -3.28 -0.46 -23.43
C LYS A 75 -4.53 0.42 -23.46
N SER A 76 -4.38 1.74 -23.46
CA SER A 76 -5.52 2.65 -23.38
C SER A 76 -5.36 3.88 -24.26
N GLU A 77 -6.47 4.33 -24.83
CA GLU A 77 -6.59 5.61 -25.53
C GLU A 77 -6.80 6.73 -24.50
N VAL A 78 -5.79 6.97 -23.67
CA VAL A 78 -5.80 8.09 -22.72
C VAL A 78 -5.48 9.39 -23.44
N THR A 79 -6.32 10.41 -23.25
CA THR A 79 -6.10 11.74 -23.82
C THR A 79 -5.07 12.56 -23.02
N ILE A 80 -4.78 12.16 -21.79
CA ILE A 80 -3.78 12.77 -20.90
C ILE A 80 -3.11 11.64 -20.11
N CYS A 81 -1.77 11.65 -20.03
CA CYS A 81 -1.00 10.59 -19.38
C CYS A 81 0.16 11.23 -18.60
N ASN A 82 -0.04 11.59 -17.32
CA ASN A 82 0.97 12.31 -16.52
C ASN A 82 2.25 11.49 -16.23
N GLU A 83 2.28 10.21 -16.61
CA GLU A 83 3.46 9.36 -16.48
C GLU A 83 4.45 9.53 -17.63
N CYS A 84 3.95 9.75 -18.86
CA CYS A 84 4.79 9.84 -20.06
C CYS A 84 4.45 11.01 -20.99
N ASN A 85 3.46 11.84 -20.67
CA ASN A 85 2.95 12.92 -21.53
C ASN A 85 2.66 12.43 -22.96
N LEU A 86 1.98 11.29 -23.07
CA LEU A 86 1.61 10.61 -24.33
C LEU A 86 2.79 10.13 -25.20
N THR A 87 4.04 10.19 -24.71
CA THR A 87 5.21 9.65 -25.42
C THR A 87 5.28 8.12 -25.40
N LYS A 88 4.37 7.46 -24.67
CA LYS A 88 4.35 6.00 -24.40
C LYS A 88 5.61 5.47 -23.69
N ARG A 89 6.53 6.34 -23.27
CA ARG A 89 7.73 5.99 -22.51
C ARG A 89 7.73 6.64 -21.14
N ALA A 90 7.75 5.83 -20.10
CA ALA A 90 7.77 6.28 -18.71
C ALA A 90 9.06 5.86 -18.02
N PRO A 91 9.45 6.51 -16.91
CA PRO A 91 10.45 5.95 -16.01
C PRO A 91 10.10 4.50 -15.66
N CYS A 92 11.05 3.59 -15.81
CA CYS A 92 10.83 2.17 -15.53
C CYS A 92 10.33 2.01 -14.09
N ARG A 93 9.17 1.40 -13.89
CA ARG A 93 8.53 1.27 -12.56
C ARG A 93 9.32 0.39 -11.61
N VAL A 94 9.99 -0.65 -12.13
CA VAL A 94 10.78 -1.60 -11.34
C VAL A 94 11.97 -0.91 -10.66
N CYS A 95 12.72 -0.07 -11.39
CA CYS A 95 13.85 0.68 -10.85
C CYS A 95 13.54 2.15 -10.60
N THR A 96 12.28 2.55 -10.73
CA THR A 96 11.79 3.93 -10.60
C THR A 96 12.57 4.97 -11.42
N GLY A 97 13.08 4.58 -12.58
CA GLY A 97 13.91 5.45 -13.44
C GLY A 97 15.36 5.64 -13.01
N LYS A 98 15.87 4.84 -12.07
CA LYS A 98 17.28 4.89 -11.67
C LYS A 98 18.20 4.03 -12.55
N GLY A 99 17.63 3.05 -13.26
CA GLY A 99 18.38 2.07 -14.06
C GLY A 99 18.92 0.90 -13.23
N LYS A 100 18.96 1.06 -11.91
CA LYS A 100 19.39 0.06 -10.93
C LYS A 100 18.31 -0.21 -9.89
N LEU A 101 18.24 -1.44 -9.42
CA LEU A 101 17.33 -1.81 -8.33
C LEU A 101 17.70 -1.05 -7.04
N ALA A 102 16.70 -0.75 -6.23
CA ALA A 102 16.89 -0.24 -4.89
C ALA A 102 17.55 -1.30 -4.01
N ASP A 103 18.52 -0.95 -3.16
CA ASP A 103 18.93 -1.83 -2.07
C ASP A 103 17.72 -1.99 -1.12
N PRO A 104 17.17 -3.20 -0.96
CA PRO A 104 15.98 -3.43 -0.15
C PRO A 104 16.23 -3.19 1.36
N LEU A 105 17.47 -2.94 1.80
CA LEU A 105 17.75 -2.49 3.16
C LEU A 105 17.77 -0.97 3.30
N VAL A 106 17.76 -0.22 2.20
CA VAL A 106 17.83 1.25 2.19
C VAL A 106 16.48 1.85 1.78
N GLU A 107 15.87 1.33 0.72
CA GLU A 107 14.62 1.84 0.20
C GLU A 107 13.87 0.75 -0.59
N LEU A 108 12.57 0.97 -0.78
CA LEU A 108 11.74 0.13 -1.62
C LEU A 108 10.90 0.98 -2.58
N ASN A 109 10.41 0.35 -3.64
CA ASN A 109 9.36 0.94 -4.45
C ASN A 109 8.17 1.30 -3.57
N CYS A 110 7.68 2.53 -3.71
CA CYS A 110 6.58 3.01 -2.89
C CYS A 110 5.34 2.13 -3.08
N ALA A 111 4.96 1.40 -2.03
CA ALA A 111 3.81 0.49 -2.03
C ALA A 111 2.48 1.19 -2.40
N TYR A 112 2.39 2.50 -2.14
CA TYR A 112 1.17 3.27 -2.38
C TYR A 112 0.96 3.71 -3.82
N CYS A 113 2.03 3.85 -4.60
CA CYS A 113 1.95 4.22 -6.02
C CYS A 113 2.59 3.20 -6.96
N TRP A 114 3.14 2.11 -6.46
CA TRP A 114 3.82 1.09 -7.26
C TRP A 114 4.90 1.66 -8.17
N GLY A 115 5.63 2.66 -7.67
CA GLY A 115 6.70 3.33 -8.40
C GLY A 115 6.24 4.33 -9.48
N SER A 116 4.94 4.66 -9.58
CA SER A 116 4.43 5.57 -10.63
C SER A 116 4.61 7.06 -10.31
N SER A 117 4.92 7.44 -9.06
CA SER A 117 4.93 8.83 -8.50
C SER A 117 3.57 9.48 -8.24
N TRP A 118 2.49 8.82 -8.64
CA TRP A 118 1.12 9.33 -8.53
C TRP A 118 0.13 8.21 -8.19
N THR A 119 -1.07 8.55 -7.75
CA THR A 119 -2.17 7.61 -7.55
C THR A 119 -3.34 7.98 -8.44
N LEU A 120 -4.05 6.95 -8.93
CA LEU A 120 -5.28 7.12 -9.70
C LEU A 120 -6.34 7.77 -8.80
N CYS A 121 -7.04 8.79 -9.30
CA CYS A 121 -8.17 9.35 -8.56
C CYS A 121 -9.35 8.38 -8.61
N GLY A 122 -9.60 7.67 -7.50
CA GLY A 122 -10.69 6.69 -7.40
C GLY A 122 -12.10 7.29 -7.53
N MET A 123 -12.25 8.61 -7.41
CA MET A 123 -13.54 9.29 -7.60
C MET A 123 -13.94 9.35 -9.07
N CYS A 124 -13.04 9.83 -9.92
CA CYS A 124 -13.29 9.96 -11.35
C CYS A 124 -12.72 8.82 -12.16
N ASN A 125 -12.26 7.73 -11.54
CA ASN A 125 -11.55 6.64 -12.20
C ASN A 125 -10.42 7.14 -13.14
N SER A 126 -9.76 8.22 -12.73
CA SER A 126 -8.70 8.90 -13.47
C SER A 126 -9.09 9.66 -14.74
N PHE A 127 -10.39 9.82 -15.01
CA PHE A 127 -10.85 10.63 -16.14
C PHE A 127 -10.73 12.14 -15.89
N GLY A 128 -10.63 12.56 -14.63
CA GLY A 128 -10.68 13.99 -14.25
C GLY A 128 -12.09 14.56 -14.19
N PHE A 129 -13.09 13.80 -14.61
CA PHE A 129 -14.51 14.15 -14.58
C PHE A 129 -15.37 12.97 -14.15
N MET A 130 -16.59 13.25 -13.72
CA MET A 130 -17.59 12.26 -13.36
C MET A 130 -18.85 12.53 -14.19
N ASN A 131 -19.58 11.48 -14.56
CA ASN A 131 -20.88 11.63 -15.21
C ASN A 131 -21.96 11.54 -14.13
N ILE A 132 -22.67 12.64 -13.89
CA ILE A 132 -23.76 12.74 -12.91
C ILE A 132 -24.99 13.24 -13.67
N ASP A 133 -26.07 12.47 -13.69
CA ASP A 133 -27.32 12.80 -14.38
C ASP A 133 -27.10 13.23 -15.84
N SER A 134 -26.28 12.46 -16.58
CA SER A 134 -25.86 12.73 -17.96
C SER A 134 -25.01 14.00 -18.16
N ASN A 135 -24.65 14.70 -17.09
CA ASN A 135 -23.75 15.86 -17.14
C ASN A 135 -22.32 15.47 -16.77
N LYS A 136 -21.36 16.01 -17.52
CA LYS A 136 -19.94 15.88 -17.24
C LYS A 136 -19.52 16.90 -16.18
N VAL A 137 -19.29 16.46 -14.95
CA VAL A 137 -18.89 17.29 -13.82
C VAL A 137 -17.39 17.14 -13.55
N LYS A 138 -16.70 18.27 -13.38
CA LYS A 138 -15.27 18.31 -13.05
C LYS A 138 -15.03 17.63 -11.70
N CYS A 139 -14.04 16.75 -11.62
CA CYS A 139 -13.73 16.06 -10.38
C CYS A 139 -12.97 16.99 -9.43
N ALA A 140 -13.63 17.50 -8.39
CA ALA A 140 -12.99 18.43 -7.45
C ALA A 140 -11.88 17.76 -6.60
N ALA A 141 -11.93 16.43 -6.43
CA ALA A 141 -10.89 15.68 -5.71
C ALA A 141 -9.52 15.77 -6.40
N CYS A 142 -9.47 15.58 -7.72
CA CYS A 142 -8.22 15.65 -8.49
C CYS A 142 -8.04 16.95 -9.29
N LYS A 143 -8.99 17.88 -9.18
CA LYS A 143 -9.00 19.14 -9.94
C LYS A 143 -8.79 18.90 -11.44
N GLU A 144 -9.58 17.98 -12.01
CA GLU A 144 -9.56 17.60 -13.43
C GLU A 144 -8.32 16.84 -13.92
N LYS A 145 -7.33 16.57 -13.06
CA LYS A 145 -6.09 15.90 -13.47
C LYS A 145 -6.22 14.39 -13.65
N GLY A 146 -7.28 13.80 -13.07
CA GLY A 146 -7.44 12.34 -12.97
C GLY A 146 -6.46 11.66 -12.01
N LEU A 147 -5.39 12.33 -11.61
CA LEU A 147 -4.26 11.76 -10.90
C LEU A 147 -3.91 12.66 -9.72
N LEU A 148 -3.44 12.04 -8.63
CA LEU A 148 -2.98 12.72 -7.43
C LEU A 148 -1.50 12.42 -7.24
N LYS A 149 -0.72 13.41 -6.77
CA LYS A 149 0.68 13.15 -6.40
C LYS A 149 0.69 12.13 -5.25
N CYS A 150 1.54 11.12 -5.32
CA CYS A 150 1.63 10.15 -4.23
C CYS A 150 2.30 10.83 -3.03
N LEU A 151 1.53 11.14 -1.98
CA LEU A 151 2.06 11.80 -0.78
C LEU A 151 3.01 10.90 0.00
N ALA A 152 2.75 9.59 0.05
CA ALA A 152 3.60 8.61 0.74
C ALA A 152 5.08 8.69 0.31
N CYS A 153 5.36 8.82 -0.99
CA CYS A 153 6.72 9.03 -1.49
C CYS A 153 7.00 10.47 -1.94
N ASN A 154 6.05 11.38 -1.78
CA ASN A 154 6.11 12.73 -2.34
C ASN A 154 6.56 12.76 -3.83
N GLY A 155 6.14 11.77 -4.62
CA GLY A 155 6.50 11.61 -6.03
C GLY A 155 7.90 11.07 -6.32
N THR A 156 8.72 10.74 -5.32
CA THR A 156 10.06 10.16 -5.53
C THR A 156 10.03 8.72 -6.02
N ARG A 157 8.85 8.07 -5.97
CA ARG A 157 8.59 6.65 -6.35
C ARG A 157 9.17 5.62 -5.40
N ARG A 158 9.99 6.04 -4.44
CA ARG A 158 10.62 5.18 -3.43
C ARG A 158 10.28 5.67 -2.03
N VAL A 159 10.31 4.76 -1.08
CA VAL A 159 10.17 5.07 0.34
C VAL A 159 11.33 4.43 1.08
N GLU A 160 11.83 5.13 2.10
CA GLU A 160 12.95 4.61 2.90
C GLU A 160 12.52 3.40 3.72
N THR A 161 13.47 2.52 4.02
CA THR A 161 13.30 1.51 5.07
C THR A 161 13.28 2.14 6.46
N MET A 162 12.91 1.33 7.46
CA MET A 162 12.87 1.71 8.86
C MET A 162 14.24 2.23 9.31
N LYS A 163 14.22 3.30 10.11
CA LYS A 163 15.41 3.85 10.75
C LYS A 163 15.28 3.78 12.28
N PHE A 164 16.35 3.37 12.94
CA PHE A 164 16.47 3.33 14.39
C PHE A 164 17.29 4.54 14.83
N GLY A 165 16.59 5.64 15.10
CA GLY A 165 17.24 6.94 15.29
C GLY A 165 17.86 7.43 13.99
N LYS A 166 19.20 7.51 13.93
CA LYS A 166 19.94 7.90 12.72
C LYS A 166 20.40 6.70 11.87
N LYS A 167 20.34 5.49 12.40
CA LYS A 167 20.86 4.29 11.72
C LYS A 167 19.79 3.70 10.79
N PRO A 168 20.12 3.36 9.53
CA PRO A 168 19.25 2.55 8.70
C PRO A 168 19.12 1.13 9.29
N VAL A 169 18.05 0.42 8.94
CA VAL A 169 17.81 -0.97 9.39
C VAL A 169 19.02 -1.88 9.16
N GLY A 170 19.74 -1.71 8.05
CA GLY A 170 20.93 -2.51 7.73
C GLY A 170 22.09 -2.33 8.72
N GLU A 171 22.17 -1.22 9.45
CA GLU A 171 23.28 -0.86 10.35
C GLU A 171 22.88 -0.83 11.83
N ALA A 172 21.62 -1.11 12.15
CA ALA A 172 21.14 -1.13 13.52
C ALA A 172 21.71 -2.34 14.30
N GLY A 173 21.88 -2.19 15.61
CA GLY A 173 22.34 -3.25 16.50
C GLY A 173 21.22 -4.21 16.92
N VAL A 174 21.58 -5.34 17.54
CA VAL A 174 20.66 -6.42 17.92
C VAL A 174 19.49 -5.91 18.78
N LYS A 175 19.78 -5.08 19.79
CA LYS A 175 18.74 -4.52 20.69
C LYS A 175 17.73 -3.65 19.93
N GLU A 176 18.21 -2.79 19.04
CA GLU A 176 17.38 -1.88 18.24
C GLU A 176 16.49 -2.70 17.27
N LEU A 177 17.07 -3.69 16.61
CA LEU A 177 16.41 -4.55 15.64
C LEU A 177 15.34 -5.45 16.28
N LYS A 178 15.62 -6.06 17.43
CA LYS A 178 14.64 -6.87 18.18
C LYS A 178 13.43 -6.02 18.59
N ALA A 179 13.67 -4.86 19.19
CA ALA A 179 12.59 -3.95 19.57
C ALA A 179 11.79 -3.45 18.35
N GLY A 180 12.47 -3.17 17.23
CA GLY A 180 11.82 -2.80 15.97
C GLY A 180 10.92 -3.90 15.41
N LEU A 181 11.43 -5.13 15.38
CA LEU A 181 10.68 -6.30 14.92
C LEU A 181 9.45 -6.59 15.79
N GLU A 182 9.57 -6.47 17.11
CA GLU A 182 8.44 -6.61 18.02
C GLU A 182 7.35 -5.58 17.72
N LYS A 183 7.72 -4.29 17.53
CA LYS A 183 6.77 -3.25 17.13
C LYS A 183 6.10 -3.56 15.78
N LEU A 184 6.89 -3.93 14.76
CA LEU A 184 6.38 -4.25 13.43
C LEU A 184 5.40 -5.43 13.48
N LYS A 185 5.73 -6.49 14.21
CA LYS A 185 4.87 -7.68 14.38
C LYS A 185 3.59 -7.35 15.13
N ALA A 186 3.67 -6.56 16.20
CA ALA A 186 2.48 -6.15 16.96
C ALA A 186 1.52 -5.32 16.09
N VAL A 187 2.05 -4.34 15.35
CA VAL A 187 1.24 -3.50 14.46
C VAL A 187 0.68 -4.31 13.30
N MET A 188 1.46 -5.23 12.70
CA MET A 188 0.98 -6.12 11.65
C MET A 188 -0.20 -6.97 12.12
N ALA A 189 -0.08 -7.62 13.27
CA ALA A 189 -1.10 -8.51 13.81
C ALA A 189 -2.45 -7.78 14.05
N GLU A 190 -2.40 -6.52 14.50
CA GLU A 190 -3.58 -5.69 14.65
C GLU A 190 -4.10 -5.19 13.29
N LEU A 191 -3.22 -4.80 12.36
CA LEU A 191 -3.60 -4.33 11.02
C LEU A 191 -4.29 -5.43 10.20
N GLU A 192 -3.83 -6.68 10.31
CA GLU A 192 -4.44 -7.82 9.62
C GLU A 192 -5.89 -8.05 10.04
N LYS A 193 -6.21 -7.83 11.33
CA LYS A 193 -7.55 -7.95 11.91
C LYS A 193 -8.40 -6.69 11.73
N TRP A 194 -7.77 -5.55 11.46
CA TRP A 194 -8.46 -4.27 11.35
C TRP A 194 -9.38 -4.24 10.14
N GLU A 195 -10.63 -3.83 10.33
CA GLU A 195 -11.60 -3.63 9.27
C GLU A 195 -12.12 -2.18 9.30
N PRO A 196 -12.40 -1.57 8.14
CA PRO A 196 -12.91 -0.21 8.09
C PRO A 196 -14.32 -0.12 8.70
N ASP A 197 -14.49 0.86 9.58
CA ASP A 197 -15.81 1.32 10.04
C ASP A 197 -16.49 2.12 8.92
N PRO A 198 -17.82 1.95 8.71
CA PRO A 198 -18.60 2.76 7.76
C PRO A 198 -18.46 4.26 7.99
N ASN A 199 -18.22 4.69 9.24
CA ASN A 199 -17.88 6.06 9.57
C ASN A 199 -16.40 6.34 9.24
N PRO A 200 -16.10 7.18 8.23
CA PRO A 200 -14.72 7.39 7.80
C PRO A 200 -13.85 8.05 8.87
N SER A 201 -14.43 8.85 9.76
CA SER A 201 -13.66 9.51 10.83
C SER A 201 -13.23 8.51 11.90
N LYS A 202 -13.99 7.44 12.15
CA LYS A 202 -13.58 6.34 13.05
C LYS A 202 -12.49 5.48 12.40
N SER A 203 -12.64 5.16 11.12
CA SER A 203 -11.62 4.44 10.34
C SER A 203 -10.28 5.17 10.31
N ALA A 204 -10.29 6.48 10.03
CA ALA A 204 -9.08 7.30 10.03
C ALA A 204 -8.37 7.30 11.41
N LYS A 205 -9.12 7.59 12.48
CA LYS A 205 -8.57 7.63 13.85
C LYS A 205 -8.03 6.27 14.32
N SER A 206 -8.72 5.18 13.97
CA SER A 206 -8.27 3.84 14.35
C SER A 206 -6.98 3.45 13.61
N LEU A 207 -6.85 3.75 12.31
CA LEU A 207 -5.61 3.53 11.56
C LEU A 207 -4.45 4.40 12.07
N GLU A 208 -4.71 5.69 12.33
CA GLU A 208 -3.69 6.60 12.88
C GLU A 208 -3.17 6.06 14.21
N LYS A 209 -4.07 5.68 15.14
CA LYS A 209 -3.70 5.06 16.40
C LYS A 209 -2.89 3.79 16.20
N LEU A 210 -3.33 2.91 15.31
CA LEU A 210 -2.69 1.63 15.03
C LEU A 210 -1.27 1.81 14.47
N LEU A 211 -1.05 2.79 13.59
CA LEU A 211 0.23 3.02 12.92
C LEU A 211 1.16 4.00 13.65
N SER A 212 0.64 4.79 14.59
CA SER A 212 1.39 5.77 15.38
C SER A 212 2.66 5.21 16.06
N PRO A 213 2.72 3.94 16.54
CA PRO A 213 3.96 3.40 17.12
C PRO A 213 5.13 3.32 16.15
N LEU A 214 4.86 3.33 14.84
CA LEU A 214 5.85 3.24 13.77
C LEU A 214 6.20 4.59 13.15
N ALA A 215 5.41 5.65 13.38
CA ALA A 215 5.55 6.93 12.66
C ALA A 215 6.96 7.55 12.79
N LYS A 216 7.58 7.42 13.96
CA LYS A 216 8.96 7.91 14.20
C LYS A 216 10.01 7.13 13.42
N ASP A 217 9.84 5.82 13.30
CA ASP A 217 10.83 4.91 12.73
C ASP A 217 10.61 4.70 11.21
N LEU A 218 9.38 4.93 10.74
CA LEU A 218 8.94 4.86 9.34
C LEU A 218 8.29 6.16 8.89
N LYS A 219 9.10 7.06 8.32
CA LYS A 219 8.68 8.41 7.87
C LYS A 219 7.61 8.42 6.79
N VAL A 220 7.35 7.29 6.13
CA VAL A 220 6.30 7.13 5.11
C VAL A 220 4.89 7.10 5.70
N ILE A 221 4.74 6.75 6.99
CA ILE A 221 3.43 6.53 7.61
C ILE A 221 2.58 7.81 7.62
N GLU A 222 3.11 8.91 8.16
CA GLU A 222 2.35 10.17 8.26
C GLU A 222 1.95 10.73 6.88
N PRO A 223 2.85 10.85 5.87
CA PRO A 223 2.45 11.29 4.54
C PRO A 223 1.48 10.32 3.84
N ALA A 224 1.58 9.02 4.11
CA ALA A 224 0.64 8.05 3.56
C ALA A 224 -0.77 8.22 4.14
N LEU A 225 -0.88 8.40 5.46
CA LEU A 225 -2.15 8.69 6.14
C LEU A 225 -2.76 10.01 5.66
N ALA A 226 -1.95 11.07 5.53
CA ALA A 226 -2.40 12.33 4.95
C ALA A 226 -2.92 12.15 3.51
N GLY A 227 -2.23 11.35 2.70
CA GLY A 227 -2.67 11.03 1.34
C GLY A 227 -3.99 10.27 1.30
N LEU A 228 -4.23 9.34 2.23
CA LEU A 228 -5.51 8.68 2.39
C LEU A 228 -6.60 9.70 2.77
N GLU A 229 -6.34 10.57 3.75
CA GLU A 229 -7.29 11.59 4.17
C GLU A 229 -7.69 12.53 3.03
N GLU A 230 -6.74 12.97 2.20
CA GLU A 230 -7.04 13.79 1.01
C GLU A 230 -7.97 13.06 0.03
N VAL A 231 -7.72 11.77 -0.22
CA VAL A 231 -8.57 10.95 -1.08
C VAL A 231 -9.98 10.84 -0.48
N ILE A 232 -10.10 10.51 0.82
CA ILE A 232 -11.37 10.40 1.53
C ILE A 232 -12.13 11.73 1.53
N LYS A 233 -11.45 12.85 1.77
CA LYS A 233 -12.04 14.20 1.71
C LYS A 233 -12.57 14.51 0.32
N GLY A 234 -11.81 14.18 -0.73
CA GLY A 234 -12.24 14.30 -2.11
C GLY A 234 -13.50 13.49 -2.43
N ILE A 235 -13.60 12.28 -1.85
CA ILE A 235 -14.79 11.43 -1.95
C ILE A 235 -15.98 12.05 -1.19
N LYS A 236 -15.79 12.52 0.04
CA LYS A 236 -16.85 13.15 0.84
C LYS A 236 -17.50 14.35 0.16
N ILE A 237 -16.70 15.24 -0.46
CA ILE A 237 -17.20 16.49 -1.04
C ILE A 237 -18.10 16.24 -2.27
N ASN A 238 -17.79 15.26 -3.11
CA ASN A 238 -18.47 15.08 -4.39
C ASN A 238 -19.15 13.72 -4.58
N GLY A 239 -18.98 12.82 -3.61
CA GLY A 239 -19.38 11.41 -3.72
C GLY A 239 -20.56 11.03 -2.85
N ALA A 240 -20.95 11.85 -1.87
CA ALA A 240 -22.03 11.50 -0.94
C ALA A 240 -23.39 11.29 -1.66
N SER A 241 -23.58 11.90 -2.82
CA SER A 241 -24.76 11.72 -3.68
C SER A 241 -24.59 10.63 -4.75
N LEU A 242 -23.42 10.00 -4.86
CA LEU A 242 -23.15 8.95 -5.84
C LEU A 242 -23.52 7.57 -5.27
N SER A 243 -24.11 6.71 -6.10
CA SER A 243 -24.33 5.31 -5.74
C SER A 243 -23.01 4.60 -5.45
N GLY A 244 -23.00 3.76 -4.40
CA GLY A 244 -21.80 3.05 -3.93
C GLY A 244 -20.77 3.94 -3.22
N TYR A 245 -21.18 5.11 -2.71
CA TYR A 245 -20.31 6.00 -1.93
C TYR A 245 -19.61 5.30 -0.76
N GLU A 246 -20.36 4.59 0.07
CA GLU A 246 -19.84 3.88 1.24
C GLU A 246 -18.86 2.77 0.82
N ASP A 247 -19.22 1.99 -0.21
CA ASP A 247 -18.34 0.96 -0.77
C ASP A 247 -17.03 1.53 -1.29
N ARG A 248 -17.06 2.70 -1.95
CA ARG A 248 -15.85 3.38 -2.43
C ARG A 248 -14.96 3.83 -1.27
N LEU A 249 -15.54 4.34 -0.19
CA LEU A 249 -14.79 4.72 1.01
C LEU A 249 -14.11 3.52 1.65
N ILE A 250 -14.88 2.45 1.89
CA ILE A 250 -14.38 1.18 2.43
C ILE A 250 -13.26 0.64 1.53
N HIS A 251 -13.44 0.67 0.22
CA HIS A 251 -12.45 0.22 -0.74
C HIS A 251 -11.12 0.99 -0.63
N GLN A 252 -11.14 2.31 -0.43
CA GLN A 252 -9.90 3.08 -0.26
C GLN A 252 -9.13 2.69 1.00
N TYR A 253 -9.84 2.48 2.11
CA TYR A 253 -9.24 2.00 3.35
C TYR A 253 -8.63 0.61 3.19
N LEU A 254 -9.34 -0.27 2.51
CA LEU A 254 -8.89 -1.63 2.25
C LEU A 254 -7.67 -1.66 1.30
N LEU A 255 -7.63 -0.83 0.27
CA LEU A 255 -6.43 -0.66 -0.58
C LEU A 255 -5.25 -0.12 0.24
N PHE A 256 -5.49 0.85 1.12
CA PHE A 256 -4.47 1.38 2.02
C PHE A 256 -3.94 0.30 2.97
N LYS A 257 -4.83 -0.51 3.56
CA LYS A 257 -4.49 -1.67 4.40
C LYS A 257 -3.54 -2.61 3.65
N ASP A 258 -3.92 -3.08 2.47
CA ASP A 258 -3.10 -4.05 1.71
C ASP A 258 -1.70 -3.51 1.39
N ARG A 259 -1.62 -2.23 0.96
CA ARG A 259 -0.34 -1.56 0.66
C ARG A 259 0.52 -1.37 1.89
N THR A 260 -0.11 -1.08 3.04
CA THR A 260 0.57 -0.95 4.32
C THR A 260 1.05 -2.31 4.82
N VAL A 261 0.26 -3.38 4.66
CA VAL A 261 0.69 -4.76 4.93
C VAL A 261 1.94 -5.10 4.13
N PHE A 262 1.94 -4.86 2.81
CA PHE A 262 3.12 -5.10 1.98
C PHE A 262 4.35 -4.30 2.45
N LEU A 263 4.17 -3.01 2.77
CA LEU A 263 5.23 -2.17 3.33
C LEU A 263 5.81 -2.79 4.61
N LEU A 264 4.95 -3.15 5.57
CA LEU A 264 5.37 -3.68 6.86
C LEU A 264 6.06 -5.05 6.71
N GLN A 265 5.57 -5.92 5.82
CA GLN A 265 6.23 -7.20 5.52
C GLN A 265 7.64 -6.98 4.97
N HIS A 266 7.83 -5.97 4.10
CA HIS A 266 9.17 -5.60 3.62
C HIS A 266 10.07 -5.14 4.76
N GLN A 267 9.56 -4.27 5.65
CA GLN A 267 10.35 -3.79 6.79
C GLN A 267 10.74 -4.92 7.74
N MET A 268 9.82 -5.86 8.00
CA MET A 268 10.11 -7.05 8.80
C MET A 268 11.23 -7.89 8.16
N ARG A 269 11.15 -8.17 6.85
CA ARG A 269 12.18 -8.94 6.15
C ARG A 269 13.54 -8.25 6.14
N ALA A 270 13.57 -6.91 6.03
CA ALA A 270 14.81 -6.14 6.13
C ALA A 270 15.42 -6.22 7.54
N ALA A 271 14.59 -6.09 8.58
CA ALA A 271 15.03 -6.14 9.97
C ALA A 271 15.46 -7.55 10.40
N GLU A 272 14.79 -8.61 9.93
CA GLU A 272 15.17 -10.01 10.19
C GLU A 272 16.55 -10.34 9.64
N GLN A 273 16.83 -9.97 8.38
CA GLN A 273 18.15 -10.19 7.79
C GLN A 273 19.24 -9.36 8.49
N SER A 274 18.90 -8.11 8.86
CA SER A 274 19.81 -7.25 9.61
C SER A 274 20.10 -7.78 11.01
N LEU A 275 19.10 -8.39 11.65
CA LEU A 275 19.26 -9.02 12.96
C LEU A 275 20.17 -10.24 12.86
N ALA A 276 19.94 -11.12 11.89
CA ALA A 276 20.78 -12.28 11.67
C ALA A 276 22.25 -11.91 11.41
N ARG A 277 22.50 -10.82 10.67
CA ARG A 277 23.86 -10.27 10.48
C ARG A 277 24.44 -9.75 11.79
N ALA A 278 23.69 -8.92 12.53
CA ALA A 278 24.16 -8.31 13.77
C ALA A 278 24.48 -9.36 14.85
N GLU A 279 23.62 -10.37 15.02
CA GLU A 279 23.85 -11.48 15.96
C GLU A 279 25.09 -12.31 15.60
N ALA A 280 25.33 -12.52 14.30
CA ALA A 280 26.55 -13.20 13.83
C ALA A 280 27.84 -12.39 14.09
N ASN A 281 27.73 -11.07 14.29
CA ASN A 281 28.86 -10.21 14.62
C ASN A 281 29.08 -10.05 16.12
N GLU A 282 28.04 -10.22 16.96
CA GLU A 282 28.17 -10.18 18.44
C GLU A 282 28.71 -11.50 19.02
N THR A 283 28.65 -12.60 18.26
CA THR A 283 29.07 -13.94 18.69
C THR A 283 30.54 -14.28 18.39
N LYS A 284 31.30 -13.33 17.82
CA LYS A 284 32.72 -13.45 17.49
C LYS A 284 33.56 -12.48 18.32
#